data_AF-A0A660LJV3-F1
#
_entry.id   AF-A0A660LJV3-F1
#
_cell.length_a   1.000
_cell.length_b   1.000
_cell.length_c   1.000
_cell.angle_alpha   90.00
_cell.angle_beta   90.00
_cell.angle_gamma   90.00
#
_symmetry.space_group_name_H-M   'P 1'
#
loop_
_entity.id
_entity.type
_entity.pdbx_description
1 polymer ?
#
loop_
_entity_poly.entity_id
_entity_poly.type
_entity_poly.pdbx_seq_one_letter_code
_entity_poly.pdbx_strand_id
1 'polypeptide(L)'
;MPSHHLRFTALLAALAALAAPAAADAAVTAKRGADGAVSLTGSTSAAASISILGMAGKTRVTGPVQPGSGCFTVGAAVECGNAAPRRLDVLLAGSTGKLSVYYNASSLDNAPAWLEGGSAADVLEAIGTASVIFRGGPGDDTLTGGAGDDTFFADADVDGADVIDGRGDQLDAKAGSRGDNVSYGFRSTPVVVTLPPNGLNAPAGSHGASGEGDKLAHIESVDGGSAGDLITGNERANRLVGRAGGDLIDGGVGDDRIELRRGLFDGGAADPDIAVSCGNGQDVLQRDADDPISKDCEHDAPGVRSVEVTGDLAVGAIATATVDVFGDPGTASYQWMACTADESKCEPLPGATGPTLVIPPAAEGRHLQVRFALAPQGFAADTQLVQSPARGPVAPAPPAPPAPTPGTPVVDVPLQPSPPVPFAEHAAIVATAGLGHGTRFAPKLRLGGGALAYTSGAVSGSTLKLDRKGHATFAGVVCPTACRVRAELTLRAGHRTRRLAGAREALAERRLGVVKVALSRADLRAVRRVRKPTLTLKLSVGGVSATQRFALR
;
A
#
# COMPACT_ATOMS: atom_id res chain seq x y z
N MET A 1 5.54 -67.52 -50.45
CA MET A 1 4.20 -67.07 -50.91
C MET A 1 3.33 -68.31 -51.07
N PRO A 2 2.01 -68.33 -50.78
CA PRO A 2 1.12 -67.44 -50.00
C PRO A 2 0.56 -68.16 -48.73
N SER A 3 0.29 -67.49 -47.60
CA SER A 3 -1.01 -66.97 -47.12
C SER A 3 -2.24 -67.89 -47.30
N HIS A 4 -2.92 -68.27 -46.20
CA HIS A 4 -4.33 -67.96 -45.97
C HIS A 4 -4.81 -68.28 -44.55
N HIS A 5 -5.69 -67.39 -44.10
CA HIS A 5 -6.26 -67.17 -42.78
C HIS A 5 -7.35 -68.16 -42.31
N LEU A 6 -7.62 -68.05 -41.00
CA LEU A 6 -8.88 -68.22 -40.26
C LEU A 6 -9.30 -69.64 -39.82
N ARG A 7 -9.42 -69.82 -38.49
CA ARG A 7 -10.73 -69.89 -37.82
C ARG A 7 -10.62 -69.73 -36.29
N PHE A 8 -11.41 -68.77 -35.81
CA PHE A 8 -11.78 -68.50 -34.42
C PHE A 8 -12.50 -69.70 -33.80
N THR A 9 -12.13 -70.07 -32.58
CA THR A 9 -13.00 -70.76 -31.62
C THR A 9 -12.91 -70.06 -30.28
N ALA A 10 -14.05 -69.51 -29.86
CA ALA A 10 -14.24 -68.74 -28.65
C ALA A 10 -14.15 -69.62 -27.39
N LEU A 11 -13.41 -69.15 -26.40
CA LEU A 11 -13.51 -69.61 -25.01
C LEU A 11 -14.26 -68.51 -24.24
N LEU A 12 -15.53 -68.75 -23.93
CA LEU A 12 -16.30 -67.90 -23.00
C LEU A 12 -15.74 -68.09 -21.59
N ALA A 13 -14.98 -67.10 -21.11
CA ALA A 13 -14.78 -66.89 -19.68
C ALA A 13 -15.79 -65.83 -19.23
N ALA A 14 -16.83 -66.28 -18.53
CA ALA A 14 -17.77 -65.40 -17.84
C ALA A 14 -17.02 -64.75 -16.66
N LEU A 15 -16.44 -63.57 -16.90
CA LEU A 15 -16.02 -62.68 -15.83
C LEU A 15 -17.28 -61.94 -15.34
N ALA A 16 -17.91 -62.47 -14.30
CA ALA A 16 -18.88 -61.72 -13.53
C ALA A 16 -18.14 -60.53 -12.91
N ALA A 17 -18.25 -59.37 -13.56
CA ALA A 17 -17.95 -58.11 -12.92
C ALA A 17 -18.94 -58.00 -11.76
N LEU A 18 -18.48 -58.28 -10.53
CA LEU A 18 -19.11 -57.72 -9.36
C LEU A 18 -19.08 -56.21 -9.59
N ALA A 19 -20.23 -55.65 -9.96
CA ALA A 19 -20.48 -54.24 -9.73
C ALA A 19 -20.26 -54.05 -8.23
N ALA A 20 -19.11 -53.48 -7.87
CA ALA A 20 -18.96 -52.85 -6.58
C ALA A 20 -20.19 -51.92 -6.44
N PRO A 21 -20.87 -51.93 -5.29
CA PRO A 21 -21.92 -50.94 -5.07
C PRO A 21 -21.29 -49.57 -5.36
N ALA A 22 -21.99 -48.77 -6.17
CA ALA A 22 -21.64 -47.38 -6.39
C ALA A 22 -21.18 -46.80 -5.05
N ALA A 23 -19.96 -46.26 -5.02
CA ALA A 23 -19.38 -45.69 -3.82
C ALA A 23 -20.46 -44.84 -3.14
N ALA A 24 -20.81 -45.20 -1.91
CA ALA A 24 -21.75 -44.42 -1.12
C ALA A 24 -21.31 -42.96 -1.21
N ASP A 25 -22.20 -42.07 -1.68
CA ASP A 25 -21.96 -40.63 -1.69
C ASP A 25 -21.29 -40.27 -0.36
N ALA A 26 -20.11 -39.64 -0.44
CA ALA A 26 -19.47 -39.14 0.75
C ALA A 26 -20.52 -38.27 1.47
N ALA A 27 -20.80 -38.58 2.73
CA ALA A 27 -21.86 -37.91 3.46
C ALA A 27 -21.26 -36.74 4.22
N VAL A 28 -21.76 -35.54 3.97
CA VAL A 28 -21.46 -34.38 4.81
C VAL A 28 -21.83 -34.75 6.24
N THR A 29 -20.91 -34.55 7.18
CA THR A 29 -21.07 -34.94 8.59
C THR A 29 -20.98 -33.71 9.47
N ALA A 30 -21.98 -33.51 10.34
CA ALA A 30 -21.97 -32.45 11.35
C ALA A 30 -21.45 -32.97 12.69
N LYS A 31 -20.50 -32.27 13.30
CA LYS A 31 -19.87 -32.62 14.60
C LYS A 31 -19.86 -31.43 15.54
N ARG A 32 -20.02 -31.68 16.83
CA ARG A 32 -19.75 -30.71 17.92
C ARG A 32 -18.40 -31.05 18.56
N GLY A 33 -17.45 -30.12 18.46
CA GLY A 33 -16.14 -30.22 19.10
C GLY A 33 -16.19 -29.97 20.60
N ALA A 34 -15.20 -30.46 21.33
CA ALA A 34 -15.04 -30.22 22.77
C ALA A 34 -14.76 -28.74 23.09
N ASP A 35 -14.23 -27.99 22.12
CA ASP A 35 -14.03 -26.55 22.15
C ASP A 35 -15.35 -25.76 22.00
N GLY A 36 -16.46 -26.43 21.74
CA GLY A 36 -17.77 -25.83 21.56
C GLY A 36 -18.04 -25.37 20.13
N ALA A 37 -17.19 -25.66 19.15
CA ALA A 37 -17.45 -25.39 17.74
C ALA A 37 -18.38 -26.45 17.11
N VAL A 38 -19.16 -26.06 16.11
CA VAL A 38 -19.88 -27.00 15.24
C VAL A 38 -19.19 -27.00 13.89
N SER A 39 -18.87 -28.18 13.36
CA SER A 39 -18.20 -28.33 12.06
C SER A 39 -19.00 -29.23 11.13
N LEU A 40 -19.11 -28.85 9.85
CA LEU A 40 -19.61 -29.66 8.76
C LEU A 40 -18.43 -30.02 7.87
N THR A 41 -18.17 -31.31 7.72
CA THR A 41 -17.01 -31.81 6.95
C THR A 41 -17.44 -32.95 6.04
N GLY A 42 -16.74 -33.12 4.93
CA GLY A 42 -17.02 -34.15 3.94
C GLY A 42 -17.04 -33.57 2.54
N SER A 43 -17.60 -34.31 1.60
CA SER A 43 -17.79 -33.86 0.23
C SER A 43 -19.06 -34.49 -0.34
N THR A 44 -19.66 -33.87 -1.36
CA THR A 44 -20.77 -34.47 -2.11
C THR A 44 -20.54 -34.31 -3.61
N SER A 45 -20.99 -35.30 -4.38
CA SER A 45 -20.98 -35.24 -5.84
C SER A 45 -22.32 -34.77 -6.43
N ALA A 46 -23.41 -34.92 -5.66
CA ALA A 46 -24.72 -34.41 -5.99
C ALA A 46 -24.91 -32.99 -5.45
N ALA A 47 -25.81 -32.23 -6.09
CA ALA A 47 -26.21 -30.92 -5.59
C ALA A 47 -26.86 -31.06 -4.20
N ALA A 48 -26.48 -30.18 -3.27
CA ALA A 48 -26.89 -30.24 -1.87
C ALA A 48 -27.30 -28.87 -1.34
N SER A 49 -28.47 -28.80 -0.71
CA SER A 49 -28.90 -27.63 0.04
C SER A 49 -28.78 -27.90 1.53
N ILE A 50 -28.02 -27.06 2.23
CA ILE A 50 -27.75 -27.17 3.67
C ILE A 50 -28.23 -25.89 4.34
N SER A 51 -29.10 -25.99 5.33
CA SER A 51 -29.53 -24.83 6.13
C SER A 51 -29.12 -25.03 7.59
N ILE A 52 -28.51 -23.99 8.17
CA ILE A 52 -27.93 -23.99 9.49
C ILE A 52 -28.60 -22.89 10.30
N LEU A 53 -29.38 -23.28 11.29
CA LEU A 53 -30.23 -22.42 12.10
C LEU A 53 -30.02 -22.73 13.57
N GLY A 54 -30.30 -21.78 14.43
CA GLY A 54 -30.32 -21.96 15.87
C GLY A 54 -31.73 -22.16 16.41
N MET A 55 -31.87 -23.05 17.39
CA MET A 55 -33.13 -23.31 18.09
C MET A 55 -32.87 -23.49 19.58
N ALA A 56 -33.35 -22.55 20.41
CA ALA A 56 -33.27 -22.62 21.87
C ALA A 56 -31.87 -23.01 22.40
N GLY A 57 -30.83 -22.39 21.83
CA GLY A 57 -29.44 -22.69 22.15
C GLY A 57 -28.91 -23.98 21.53
N LYS A 58 -29.49 -24.54 20.46
CA LYS A 58 -28.88 -25.66 19.71
C LYS A 58 -28.61 -25.25 18.29
N THR A 59 -27.59 -25.84 17.66
CA THR A 59 -27.43 -25.75 16.21
C THR A 59 -28.22 -26.84 15.53
N ARG A 60 -29.16 -26.47 14.68
CA ARG A 60 -29.92 -27.37 13.81
C ARG A 60 -29.42 -27.23 12.38
N VAL A 61 -29.08 -28.36 11.78
CA VAL A 61 -28.62 -28.48 10.39
C VAL A 61 -29.62 -29.33 9.62
N THR A 62 -30.14 -28.82 8.50
CA THR A 62 -31.01 -29.56 7.57
C THR A 62 -30.32 -29.72 6.23
N GLY A 63 -30.52 -30.85 5.55
CA GLY A 63 -29.89 -31.16 4.27
C GLY A 63 -29.35 -32.59 4.25
N PRO A 64 -28.56 -32.97 3.23
CA PRO A 64 -27.91 -34.28 3.15
C PRO A 64 -26.72 -34.38 4.13
N VAL A 65 -27.02 -34.27 5.42
CA VAL A 65 -26.02 -34.22 6.51
C VAL A 65 -26.28 -35.34 7.52
N GLN A 66 -25.22 -36.03 7.94
CA GLN A 66 -25.25 -37.09 8.94
C GLN A 66 -24.72 -36.60 10.29
N PRO A 67 -25.23 -37.12 11.42
CA PRO A 67 -24.69 -36.79 12.74
C PRO A 67 -23.33 -37.46 12.95
N GLY A 68 -22.35 -36.68 13.39
CA GLY A 68 -21.11 -37.17 13.98
C GLY A 68 -21.09 -36.99 15.50
N SER A 69 -19.90 -36.95 16.08
CA SER A 69 -19.72 -36.77 17.53
C SER A 69 -20.39 -35.51 18.05
N GLY A 70 -21.18 -35.63 19.12
CA GLY A 70 -21.86 -34.50 19.77
C GLY A 70 -23.07 -33.95 19.02
N CYS A 71 -23.52 -34.65 17.97
CA CYS A 71 -24.74 -34.34 17.23
C CYS A 71 -25.65 -35.58 17.14
N PHE A 72 -26.94 -35.37 16.93
CA PHE A 72 -27.93 -36.43 16.83
C PHE A 72 -29.03 -36.08 15.83
N THR A 73 -29.60 -37.10 15.17
CA THR A 73 -30.70 -36.91 14.21
C THR A 73 -32.01 -36.64 14.95
N VAL A 74 -32.74 -35.59 14.51
CA VAL A 74 -34.07 -35.22 14.99
C VAL A 74 -34.97 -35.01 13.76
N GLY A 75 -35.83 -35.99 13.47
CA GLY A 75 -36.62 -36.00 12.24
C GLY A 75 -35.69 -36.00 11.01
N ALA A 76 -35.85 -35.01 10.13
CA ALA A 76 -35.00 -34.83 8.94
C ALA A 76 -33.80 -33.89 9.18
N ALA A 77 -33.54 -33.48 10.42
CA ALA A 77 -32.46 -32.56 10.78
C ALA A 77 -31.41 -33.24 11.65
N VAL A 78 -30.22 -32.64 11.73
CA VAL A 78 -29.18 -32.96 12.71
C VAL A 78 -29.10 -31.82 13.72
N GLU A 79 -29.22 -32.13 15.01
CA GLU A 79 -29.03 -31.18 16.10
C GLU A 79 -27.68 -31.41 16.78
N CYS A 80 -26.92 -30.34 17.00
CA CYS A 80 -25.59 -30.36 17.58
C CYS A 80 -25.55 -29.59 18.91
N GLY A 81 -25.14 -30.28 19.97
CA GLY A 81 -25.01 -29.73 21.31
C GLY A 81 -26.33 -29.22 21.94
N ASN A 82 -26.18 -28.45 23.00
CA ASN A 82 -27.24 -27.91 23.85
C ASN A 82 -27.05 -26.42 24.21
N ALA A 83 -26.02 -25.78 23.64
CA ALA A 83 -25.76 -24.35 23.70
C ALA A 83 -25.34 -23.85 22.30
N ALA A 84 -25.48 -22.54 22.04
CA ALA A 84 -25.00 -21.93 20.79
C ALA A 84 -23.52 -22.29 20.55
N PRO A 85 -23.11 -22.43 19.28
CA PRO A 85 -21.73 -22.78 18.96
C PRO A 85 -20.82 -21.60 19.26
N ARG A 86 -19.56 -21.86 19.67
CA ARG A 86 -18.56 -20.77 19.80
C ARG A 86 -18.11 -20.24 18.44
N ARG A 87 -18.16 -21.10 17.42
CA ARG A 87 -17.97 -20.81 16.00
C ARG A 87 -18.57 -21.93 15.15
N LEU A 88 -18.82 -21.66 13.89
CA LEU A 88 -19.28 -22.64 12.90
C LEU A 88 -18.22 -22.80 11.79
N ASP A 89 -17.83 -24.03 11.49
CA ASP A 89 -16.87 -24.33 10.43
C ASP A 89 -17.55 -25.22 9.36
N VAL A 90 -17.89 -24.70 8.19
CA VAL A 90 -18.39 -25.47 7.04
C VAL A 90 -17.24 -25.62 6.05
N LEU A 91 -16.69 -26.83 5.96
CA LEU A 91 -15.46 -27.15 5.23
C LEU A 91 -15.76 -28.22 4.17
N LEU A 92 -16.26 -27.79 3.00
CA LEU A 92 -16.80 -28.67 1.96
C LEU A 92 -16.03 -28.62 0.63
N ALA A 93 -14.79 -28.13 0.64
CA ALA A 93 -13.89 -27.98 -0.52
C ALA A 93 -13.77 -29.21 -1.44
N GLY A 94 -13.94 -30.42 -0.90
CA GLY A 94 -13.91 -31.64 -1.70
C GLY A 94 -15.17 -31.90 -2.54
N SER A 95 -16.19 -31.04 -2.46
CA SER A 95 -17.47 -31.24 -3.16
C SER A 95 -17.36 -30.88 -4.64
N THR A 96 -18.03 -31.67 -5.46
CA THR A 96 -18.09 -31.47 -6.93
C THR A 96 -19.51 -31.18 -7.41
N GLY A 97 -20.52 -31.45 -6.58
CA GLY A 97 -21.89 -31.01 -6.82
C GLY A 97 -22.13 -29.63 -6.22
N LYS A 98 -23.03 -28.86 -6.84
CA LYS A 98 -23.43 -27.53 -6.39
C LYS A 98 -23.91 -27.54 -4.93
N LEU A 99 -23.31 -26.71 -4.09
CA LEU A 99 -23.71 -26.45 -2.73
C LEU A 99 -24.60 -25.21 -2.65
N SER A 100 -25.61 -25.26 -1.79
CA SER A 100 -26.41 -24.10 -1.39
C SER A 100 -26.46 -24.08 0.13
N VAL A 101 -25.55 -23.34 0.75
CA VAL A 101 -25.38 -23.25 2.21
C VAL A 101 -26.02 -21.97 2.71
N TYR A 102 -26.97 -22.10 3.62
CA TYR A 102 -27.64 -20.99 4.26
C TYR A 102 -27.36 -20.97 5.76
N TYR A 103 -26.74 -19.91 6.25
CA TYR A 103 -26.35 -19.72 7.64
C TYR A 103 -27.15 -18.59 8.30
N ASN A 104 -27.95 -18.91 9.33
CA ASN A 104 -28.68 -17.91 10.09
C ASN A 104 -28.01 -17.63 11.45
N ALA A 105 -27.13 -16.64 11.47
CA ALA A 105 -26.37 -16.24 12.65
C ALA A 105 -27.23 -15.64 13.76
N SER A 106 -28.31 -14.94 13.39
CA SER A 106 -29.20 -14.25 14.35
C SER A 106 -29.85 -15.21 15.35
N SER A 107 -29.97 -16.48 14.96
CA SER A 107 -30.52 -17.54 15.78
C SER A 107 -29.46 -18.28 16.62
N LEU A 108 -28.18 -17.99 16.43
CA LEU A 108 -27.01 -18.70 16.98
C LEU A 108 -26.08 -17.77 17.79
N ASP A 109 -26.66 -16.79 18.48
CA ASP A 109 -25.93 -15.78 19.28
C ASP A 109 -24.81 -15.07 18.49
N ASN A 110 -25.01 -14.89 17.17
CA ASN A 110 -24.05 -14.31 16.24
C ASN A 110 -22.65 -14.98 16.28
N ALA A 111 -22.62 -16.31 16.43
CA ALA A 111 -21.37 -17.06 16.38
C ALA A 111 -20.61 -16.79 15.06
N PRO A 112 -19.30 -16.53 15.07
CA PRO A 112 -18.54 -16.36 13.83
C PRO A 112 -18.55 -17.67 13.02
N ALA A 113 -18.52 -17.55 11.70
CA ALA A 113 -18.57 -18.70 10.80
C ALA A 113 -17.47 -18.67 9.74
N TRP A 114 -17.03 -19.86 9.33
CA TRP A 114 -16.27 -20.08 8.10
C TRP A 114 -17.13 -20.91 7.16
N LEU A 115 -17.42 -20.40 5.97
CA LEU A 115 -18.20 -21.07 4.93
C LEU A 115 -17.31 -21.32 3.71
N GLU A 116 -17.04 -22.58 3.44
CA GLU A 116 -16.25 -23.03 2.29
C GLU A 116 -17.12 -23.89 1.36
N GLY A 117 -17.21 -23.46 0.10
CA GLY A 117 -17.85 -24.19 -0.99
C GLY A 117 -16.96 -25.31 -1.54
N GLY A 118 -17.32 -25.83 -2.70
CA GLY A 118 -16.66 -26.90 -3.43
C GLY A 118 -16.07 -26.40 -4.75
N SER A 119 -16.18 -27.21 -5.80
CA SER A 119 -15.61 -26.93 -7.13
C SER A 119 -16.67 -26.63 -8.20
N ALA A 120 -17.93 -26.47 -7.79
CA ALA A 120 -19.05 -26.15 -8.66
C ALA A 120 -19.55 -24.74 -8.33
N ALA A 121 -20.39 -24.16 -9.20
CA ALA A 121 -21.03 -22.87 -8.99
C ALA A 121 -22.00 -22.89 -7.79
N ASP A 122 -21.47 -22.57 -6.62
CA ASP A 122 -22.07 -22.69 -5.30
C ASP A 122 -22.78 -21.41 -4.87
N VAL A 123 -23.60 -21.53 -3.83
CA VAL A 123 -24.31 -20.41 -3.21
C VAL A 123 -24.10 -20.49 -1.71
N LEU A 124 -23.36 -19.52 -1.15
CA LEU A 124 -23.09 -19.41 0.28
C LEU A 124 -23.73 -18.11 0.79
N GLU A 125 -24.72 -18.23 1.66
CA GLU A 125 -25.48 -17.09 2.17
C GLU A 125 -25.49 -17.09 3.70
N ALA A 126 -25.17 -15.96 4.29
CA ALA A 126 -25.34 -15.69 5.70
C ALA A 126 -26.36 -14.57 5.95
N ILE A 127 -27.07 -14.67 7.09
CA ILE A 127 -27.94 -13.63 7.61
C ILE A 127 -27.71 -13.44 9.10
N GLY A 128 -27.95 -12.24 9.60
CA GLY A 128 -27.66 -11.85 10.98
C GLY A 128 -26.61 -10.76 11.01
N THR A 129 -25.96 -10.56 12.17
CA THR A 129 -24.92 -9.52 12.37
C THR A 129 -23.56 -10.13 12.74
N ALA A 130 -23.32 -11.38 12.35
CA ALA A 130 -22.08 -12.07 12.68
C ALA A 130 -21.08 -11.90 11.56
N SER A 131 -19.81 -11.68 11.88
CA SER A 131 -18.73 -11.75 10.90
C SER A 131 -18.53 -13.19 10.42
N VAL A 132 -18.56 -13.36 9.10
CA VAL A 132 -18.41 -14.61 8.39
C VAL A 132 -17.22 -14.54 7.43
N ILE A 133 -16.47 -15.63 7.36
CA ILE A 133 -15.42 -15.84 6.39
C ILE A 133 -15.96 -16.75 5.29
N PHE A 134 -15.82 -16.32 4.03
CA PHE A 134 -16.24 -17.07 2.86
C PHE A 134 -15.05 -17.48 2.01
N ARG A 135 -15.12 -18.69 1.45
CA ARG A 135 -14.31 -19.14 0.31
C ARG A 135 -15.24 -19.93 -0.61
N GLY A 136 -15.49 -19.43 -1.81
CA GLY A 136 -16.32 -20.12 -2.80
C GLY A 136 -15.68 -21.44 -3.24
N GLY A 137 -14.40 -21.38 -3.58
CA GLY A 137 -13.71 -22.45 -4.26
C GLY A 137 -13.74 -22.20 -5.78
N PRO A 138 -13.32 -23.17 -6.61
CA PRO A 138 -13.49 -23.06 -8.05
C PRO A 138 -14.97 -23.10 -8.46
N GLY A 139 -15.34 -22.34 -9.48
CA GLY A 139 -16.71 -22.21 -9.97
C GLY A 139 -17.14 -20.75 -10.03
N ASP A 140 -18.26 -20.48 -10.71
CA ASP A 140 -18.89 -19.15 -10.65
C ASP A 140 -19.80 -19.11 -9.41
N ASP A 141 -19.28 -18.66 -8.29
CA ASP A 141 -19.96 -18.74 -7.00
C ASP A 141 -20.81 -17.51 -6.69
N THR A 142 -21.76 -17.66 -5.77
CA THR A 142 -22.55 -16.55 -5.23
C THR A 142 -22.40 -16.52 -3.71
N LEU A 143 -21.75 -15.47 -3.22
CA LEU A 143 -21.41 -15.29 -1.81
C LEU A 143 -22.17 -14.08 -1.27
N THR A 144 -22.92 -14.25 -0.17
CA THR A 144 -23.69 -13.17 0.46
C THR A 144 -23.45 -13.14 1.96
N GLY A 145 -22.91 -12.03 2.46
CA GLY A 145 -22.44 -11.86 3.85
C GLY A 145 -23.55 -11.68 4.89
N GLY A 146 -24.57 -10.89 4.55
CA GLY A 146 -25.58 -10.49 5.53
C GLY A 146 -25.13 -9.20 6.20
N ALA A 147 -25.36 -9.01 7.50
CA ALA A 147 -24.75 -7.88 8.21
C ALA A 147 -23.57 -8.40 9.04
N GLY A 148 -22.62 -7.52 9.36
CA GLY A 148 -21.38 -7.90 10.02
C GLY A 148 -20.20 -7.30 9.27
N ASP A 149 -18.99 -7.52 9.77
CA ASP A 149 -17.77 -7.27 8.99
C ASP A 149 -17.36 -8.63 8.41
N ASP A 150 -17.77 -8.93 7.18
CA ASP A 150 -17.52 -10.20 6.51
C ASP A 150 -16.21 -10.20 5.72
N THR A 151 -15.69 -11.38 5.40
CA THR A 151 -14.46 -11.50 4.60
C THR A 151 -14.60 -12.59 3.56
N PHE A 152 -14.43 -12.21 2.29
CA PHE A 152 -14.48 -13.08 1.13
C PHE A 152 -13.05 -13.31 0.62
N PHE A 153 -12.59 -14.55 0.62
CA PHE A 153 -11.26 -14.90 0.10
C PHE A 153 -11.37 -15.49 -1.30
N ALA A 154 -10.67 -14.87 -2.24
CA ALA A 154 -10.37 -15.50 -3.53
C ALA A 154 -9.31 -16.61 -3.35
N ASP A 155 -9.33 -17.61 -4.21
CA ASP A 155 -8.32 -18.65 -4.24
C ASP A 155 -6.98 -18.15 -4.80
N ALA A 156 -5.97 -19.03 -4.80
CA ALA A 156 -4.67 -18.70 -5.36
C ALA A 156 -4.70 -18.68 -6.90
N ASP A 157 -5.41 -19.63 -7.51
CA ASP A 157 -5.60 -19.79 -8.96
C ASP A 157 -6.98 -19.31 -9.39
N VAL A 158 -7.11 -18.78 -10.62
CA VAL A 158 -8.39 -18.27 -11.15
C VAL A 158 -9.48 -19.32 -10.94
N ASP A 159 -10.50 -18.95 -10.18
CA ASP A 159 -11.55 -19.81 -9.62
C ASP A 159 -12.87 -19.67 -10.40
N GLY A 160 -13.21 -18.49 -10.91
CA GLY A 160 -14.40 -18.32 -11.73
C GLY A 160 -14.83 -16.86 -11.79
N ALA A 161 -16.05 -16.60 -12.25
CA ALA A 161 -16.65 -15.27 -12.23
C ALA A 161 -17.64 -15.16 -11.06
N ASP A 162 -17.14 -14.78 -9.89
CA ASP A 162 -17.94 -14.79 -8.67
C ASP A 162 -18.88 -13.59 -8.55
N VAL A 163 -19.97 -13.80 -7.82
CA VAL A 163 -20.87 -12.74 -7.35
C VAL A 163 -20.72 -12.62 -5.85
N ILE A 164 -20.09 -11.53 -5.41
CA ILE A 164 -19.80 -11.26 -4.00
C ILE A 164 -20.60 -10.05 -3.55
N ASP A 165 -21.39 -10.22 -2.49
CA ASP A 165 -22.34 -9.23 -1.99
C ASP A 165 -22.31 -9.17 -0.46
N GLY A 166 -21.70 -8.14 0.13
CA GLY A 166 -21.64 -7.98 1.60
C GLY A 166 -23.03 -7.90 2.24
N ARG A 167 -23.82 -6.91 1.81
CA ARG A 167 -25.19 -6.56 2.28
C ARG A 167 -25.22 -6.11 3.74
N GLY A 168 -26.45 -5.86 4.24
CA GLY A 168 -26.80 -5.88 5.67
C GLY A 168 -26.29 -4.74 6.54
N ASP A 169 -25.21 -4.06 6.19
CA ASP A 169 -24.74 -2.88 6.88
C ASP A 169 -25.45 -1.61 6.38
N GLN A 170 -25.90 -0.75 7.30
CA GLN A 170 -26.35 0.58 6.93
C GLN A 170 -25.11 1.45 6.78
N LEU A 171 -24.53 1.51 5.58
CA LEU A 171 -23.90 2.69 4.97
C LEU A 171 -22.84 3.49 5.79
N ASP A 172 -22.41 3.01 6.95
CA ASP A 172 -21.65 3.76 7.93
C ASP A 172 -20.21 3.26 7.95
N ALA A 173 -19.57 3.47 6.81
CA ALA A 173 -18.17 3.84 6.68
C ALA A 173 -17.79 4.85 7.78
N LYS A 174 -17.36 4.37 8.95
CA LYS A 174 -16.46 5.14 9.80
C LYS A 174 -15.05 4.72 9.42
N ALA A 175 -14.24 5.68 8.99
CA ALA A 175 -12.80 5.51 8.84
C ALA A 175 -12.24 4.76 10.07
N GLY A 176 -11.99 3.45 9.93
CA GLY A 176 -11.54 2.57 11.02
C GLY A 176 -12.32 1.27 11.26
N SER A 177 -13.53 1.04 10.74
CA SER A 177 -14.13 -0.32 10.71
C SER A 177 -13.60 -1.08 9.51
N ARG A 178 -13.51 -2.42 9.59
CA ARG A 178 -13.03 -3.23 8.46
C ARG A 178 -14.09 -3.32 7.36
N GLY A 179 -15.37 -3.22 7.73
CA GLY A 179 -16.49 -3.43 6.80
C GLY A 179 -16.41 -4.81 6.16
N ASP A 180 -17.09 -4.98 5.03
CA ASP A 180 -16.98 -6.19 4.24
C ASP A 180 -15.72 -6.13 3.37
N ASN A 181 -14.90 -7.18 3.45
CA ASN A 181 -13.60 -7.25 2.80
C ASN A 181 -13.54 -8.32 1.72
N VAL A 182 -13.11 -7.95 0.52
CA VAL A 182 -12.69 -8.92 -0.51
C VAL A 182 -11.17 -9.01 -0.51
N SER A 183 -10.64 -10.21 -0.31
CA SER A 183 -9.22 -10.45 -0.20
C SER A 183 -8.71 -11.33 -1.33
N TYR A 184 -7.91 -10.73 -2.21
CA TYR A 184 -7.12 -11.41 -3.24
C TYR A 184 -5.74 -11.84 -2.71
N GLY A 185 -5.57 -11.90 -1.39
CA GLY A 185 -4.28 -12.07 -0.72
C GLY A 185 -3.50 -13.36 -1.04
N PHE A 186 -4.13 -14.33 -1.68
CA PHE A 186 -3.49 -15.57 -2.15
C PHE A 186 -3.08 -15.50 -3.63
N ARG A 187 -3.44 -14.43 -4.35
CA ARG A 187 -3.10 -14.20 -5.75
C ARG A 187 -1.62 -13.83 -5.91
N SER A 188 -0.98 -14.48 -6.88
CA SER A 188 0.39 -14.19 -7.31
C SER A 188 0.47 -13.48 -8.67
N THR A 189 -0.69 -13.25 -9.29
CA THR A 189 -0.84 -12.47 -10.53
C THR A 189 -1.55 -11.15 -10.24
N PRO A 190 -1.31 -10.10 -11.05
CA PRO A 190 -2.01 -8.82 -10.90
C PRO A 190 -3.52 -8.98 -10.89
N VAL A 191 -4.18 -8.32 -9.95
CA VAL A 191 -5.63 -8.16 -9.91
C VAL A 191 -6.03 -6.75 -10.31
N VAL A 192 -7.21 -6.63 -10.93
CA VAL A 192 -7.85 -5.35 -11.19
C VAL A 192 -9.12 -5.30 -10.35
N VAL A 193 -9.28 -4.29 -9.52
CA VAL A 193 -10.47 -4.09 -8.69
C VAL A 193 -10.94 -2.64 -8.84
N THR A 194 -12.23 -2.45 -9.06
CA THR A 194 -12.84 -1.12 -9.13
C THR A 194 -14.17 -1.18 -8.43
N LEU A 195 -14.24 -0.68 -7.19
CA LEU A 195 -15.46 -0.72 -6.41
C LEU A 195 -16.58 0.06 -7.13
N PRO A 196 -17.81 -0.46 -7.16
CA PRO A 196 -18.89 0.19 -7.87
C PRO A 196 -19.23 1.56 -7.30
N PRO A 197 -19.72 2.49 -8.14
CA PRO A 197 -20.32 3.72 -7.64
C PRO A 197 -21.46 3.43 -6.65
N ASN A 198 -21.44 4.13 -5.55
CA ASN A 198 -22.29 4.02 -4.37
C ASN A 198 -22.14 2.68 -3.64
N GLY A 199 -21.22 1.80 -3.99
CA GLY A 199 -21.07 0.49 -3.34
C GLY A 199 -22.22 -0.51 -3.60
N LEU A 200 -23.39 -0.09 -4.10
CA LEU A 200 -24.60 -0.93 -4.06
C LEU A 200 -24.78 -1.87 -5.27
N ASN A 201 -24.15 -1.59 -6.40
CA ASN A 201 -24.42 -2.31 -7.65
C ASN A 201 -23.19 -3.09 -8.11
N ALA A 202 -23.27 -4.43 -8.14
CA ALA A 202 -22.29 -5.24 -8.85
C ALA A 202 -22.09 -4.74 -10.29
N PRO A 203 -20.92 -4.19 -10.67
CA PRO A 203 -20.63 -3.83 -12.05
C PRO A 203 -20.74 -5.04 -12.98
N ALA A 204 -20.64 -4.81 -14.29
CA ALA A 204 -20.31 -5.89 -15.21
C ALA A 204 -18.96 -6.50 -14.78
N GLY A 205 -18.89 -7.84 -14.73
CA GLY A 205 -17.75 -8.60 -14.21
C GLY A 205 -16.43 -8.13 -14.81
N SER A 206 -15.55 -7.62 -13.95
CA SER A 206 -14.27 -7.03 -14.37
C SER A 206 -13.22 -7.04 -13.25
N HIS A 207 -13.51 -7.73 -12.13
CA HIS A 207 -12.63 -7.77 -10.98
C HIS A 207 -11.86 -9.09 -10.87
N GLY A 208 -10.79 -9.08 -10.09
CA GLY A 208 -9.89 -10.22 -9.90
C GLY A 208 -8.77 -10.27 -10.94
N ALA A 209 -8.18 -11.44 -11.11
CA ALA A 209 -7.15 -11.70 -12.09
C ALA A 209 -7.72 -11.70 -13.53
N SER A 210 -6.83 -11.67 -14.51
CA SER A 210 -7.24 -11.65 -15.91
C SER A 210 -8.07 -12.89 -16.28
N GLY A 211 -9.34 -12.68 -16.62
CA GLY A 211 -10.26 -13.74 -17.04
C GLY A 211 -11.16 -14.31 -15.94
N GLU A 212 -11.02 -13.84 -14.70
CA GLU A 212 -11.87 -14.17 -13.54
C GLU A 212 -13.24 -13.46 -13.69
N GLY A 213 -13.26 -12.14 -13.56
CA GLY A 213 -14.43 -11.33 -13.91
C GLY A 213 -15.46 -11.27 -12.79
N ASP A 214 -15.00 -11.18 -11.54
CA ASP A 214 -15.86 -11.08 -10.37
C ASP A 214 -16.72 -9.82 -10.41
N LYS A 215 -17.80 -9.90 -9.64
CA LYS A 215 -18.80 -8.86 -9.44
C LYS A 215 -18.92 -8.58 -7.95
N LEU A 216 -18.54 -7.37 -7.56
CA LEU A 216 -18.49 -6.97 -6.15
C LEU A 216 -19.60 -5.96 -5.86
N ALA A 217 -20.35 -6.19 -4.79
CA ALA A 217 -21.37 -5.28 -4.26
C ALA A 217 -21.29 -5.22 -2.72
N HIS A 218 -21.60 -4.05 -2.17
CA HIS A 218 -21.55 -3.75 -0.73
C HIS A 218 -20.21 -4.18 -0.12
N ILE A 219 -19.10 -3.72 -0.72
CA ILE A 219 -17.74 -4.00 -0.27
C ILE A 219 -17.07 -2.67 0.06
N GLU A 220 -16.49 -2.59 1.25
CA GLU A 220 -15.81 -1.41 1.77
C GLU A 220 -14.29 -1.60 1.78
N SER A 221 -13.81 -2.85 1.85
CA SER A 221 -12.39 -3.17 1.95
C SER A 221 -11.94 -4.12 0.83
N VAL A 222 -10.77 -3.82 0.27
CA VAL A 222 -10.12 -4.66 -0.74
C VAL A 222 -8.68 -4.90 -0.29
N ASP A 223 -8.27 -6.16 -0.21
CA ASP A 223 -6.87 -6.52 -0.16
C ASP A 223 -6.43 -7.08 -1.53
N GLY A 224 -5.37 -6.52 -2.10
CA GLY A 224 -4.69 -7.02 -3.29
C GLY A 224 -4.00 -8.37 -3.07
N GLY A 225 -3.23 -8.78 -4.07
CA GLY A 225 -2.40 -9.97 -4.11
C GLY A 225 -0.95 -9.70 -3.71
N SER A 226 -0.02 -10.27 -4.46
CA SER A 226 1.44 -10.12 -4.26
C SER A 226 2.18 -9.66 -5.52
N ALA A 227 1.42 -9.26 -6.54
CA ALA A 227 1.91 -8.68 -7.78
C ALA A 227 1.42 -7.23 -7.87
N GLY A 228 1.91 -6.46 -8.85
CA GLY A 228 1.47 -5.07 -9.01
C GLY A 228 -0.01 -4.99 -9.43
N ASP A 229 -0.86 -4.64 -8.49
CA ASP A 229 -2.31 -4.64 -8.61
C ASP A 229 -2.86 -3.27 -9.02
N LEU A 230 -4.07 -3.25 -9.57
CA LEU A 230 -4.80 -2.02 -9.85
C LEU A 230 -6.06 -1.99 -8.99
N ILE A 231 -6.10 -1.13 -7.98
CA ILE A 231 -7.22 -1.03 -7.05
C ILE A 231 -7.80 0.38 -7.13
N THR A 232 -9.11 0.48 -7.35
CA THR A 232 -9.84 1.74 -7.39
C THR A 232 -11.02 1.66 -6.44
N GLY A 233 -11.08 2.55 -5.46
CA GLY A 233 -12.22 2.72 -4.58
C GLY A 233 -13.36 3.51 -5.24
N ASN A 234 -14.26 4.04 -4.42
CA ASN A 234 -15.47 4.73 -4.83
C ASN A 234 -15.68 6.01 -3.99
N GLU A 235 -16.90 6.53 -3.94
CA GLU A 235 -17.23 7.76 -3.22
C GLU A 235 -17.49 7.56 -1.72
N ARG A 236 -17.36 6.33 -1.21
CA ARG A 236 -17.49 6.00 0.20
C ARG A 236 -16.12 5.77 0.80
N ALA A 237 -16.01 5.83 2.13
CA ALA A 237 -14.77 5.43 2.78
C ALA A 237 -14.44 3.99 2.41
N ASN A 238 -13.27 3.78 1.82
CA ASN A 238 -12.77 2.47 1.50
C ASN A 238 -11.47 2.18 2.25
N ARG A 239 -11.24 0.90 2.54
CA ARG A 239 -9.94 0.41 3.00
C ARG A 239 -9.27 -0.36 1.88
N LEU A 240 -8.25 0.23 1.27
CA LEU A 240 -7.56 -0.36 0.11
C LEU A 240 -6.16 -0.80 0.52
N VAL A 241 -5.86 -2.07 0.36
CA VAL A 241 -4.54 -2.62 0.70
C VAL A 241 -3.86 -3.17 -0.54
N GLY A 242 -2.73 -2.58 -0.95
CA GLY A 242 -1.94 -3.07 -2.08
C GLY A 242 -1.24 -4.41 -1.78
N ARG A 243 -0.53 -4.42 -0.64
CA ARG A 243 0.28 -5.52 -0.08
C ARG A 243 1.71 -5.57 -0.62
N ALA A 244 1.98 -6.30 -1.69
CA ALA A 244 3.33 -6.46 -2.22
C ALA A 244 3.24 -6.49 -3.74
N GLY A 245 4.30 -6.08 -4.42
CA GLY A 245 4.25 -5.71 -5.82
C GLY A 245 4.03 -4.20 -5.96
N GLY A 246 4.48 -3.63 -7.08
CA GLY A 246 4.28 -2.21 -7.35
C GLY A 246 2.84 -1.92 -7.76
N ASP A 247 2.04 -1.46 -6.82
CA ASP A 247 0.59 -1.28 -6.97
C ASP A 247 0.22 0.08 -7.57
N LEU A 248 -0.98 0.15 -8.15
CA LEU A 248 -1.66 1.36 -8.61
C LEU A 248 -2.98 1.49 -7.85
N ILE A 249 -3.03 2.38 -6.86
CA ILE A 249 -4.21 2.56 -6.02
C ILE A 249 -4.81 3.96 -6.20
N ASP A 250 -6.13 4.02 -6.39
CA ASP A 250 -6.93 5.25 -6.39
C ASP A 250 -8.04 5.13 -5.34
N GLY A 251 -8.01 5.94 -4.27
CA GLY A 251 -9.00 5.92 -3.19
C GLY A 251 -10.39 6.32 -3.67
N GLY A 252 -10.49 7.43 -4.39
CA GLY A 252 -11.73 7.89 -5.01
C GLY A 252 -12.18 9.23 -4.44
N VAL A 253 -13.39 9.29 -3.88
CA VAL A 253 -13.99 10.54 -3.34
C VAL A 253 -14.37 10.39 -1.86
N GLY A 254 -14.28 9.18 -1.30
CA GLY A 254 -14.62 8.92 0.10
C GLY A 254 -13.49 9.30 1.05
N ASP A 255 -13.71 9.10 2.34
CA ASP A 255 -12.65 9.24 3.35
C ASP A 255 -11.86 7.92 3.44
N ASP A 256 -10.81 7.79 2.64
CA ASP A 256 -10.19 6.51 2.36
C ASP A 256 -9.01 6.18 3.27
N ARG A 257 -8.79 4.88 3.52
CA ARG A 257 -7.60 4.35 4.18
C ARG A 257 -6.85 3.45 3.21
N ILE A 258 -5.72 3.94 2.73
CA ILE A 258 -4.85 3.22 1.80
C ILE A 258 -3.65 2.66 2.57
N GLU A 259 -3.43 1.35 2.48
CA GLU A 259 -2.29 0.65 3.09
C GLU A 259 -1.49 -0.05 1.99
N LEU A 260 -0.32 0.50 1.66
CA LEU A 260 0.51 -0.04 0.58
C LEU A 260 1.14 -1.40 0.94
N ARG A 261 1.36 -1.69 2.24
CA ARG A 261 1.78 -3.02 2.72
C ARG A 261 1.06 -3.42 4.01
N ARG A 262 0.65 -4.69 4.17
CA ARG A 262 0.33 -5.25 5.49
C ARG A 262 1.63 -5.64 6.19
N GLY A 263 2.02 -4.89 7.20
CA GLY A 263 3.08 -5.31 8.13
C GLY A 263 4.20 -4.29 8.23
N LEU A 264 4.53 -3.94 9.46
CA LEU A 264 5.47 -2.89 9.83
C LEU A 264 6.95 -3.28 9.69
N PHE A 265 7.28 -4.50 9.25
CA PHE A 265 8.66 -4.99 9.23
C PHE A 265 8.85 -6.10 8.19
N ASP A 266 9.21 -5.75 6.96
CA ASP A 266 10.13 -6.57 6.19
C ASP A 266 11.26 -5.70 5.62
N GLY A 267 12.48 -5.91 6.12
CA GLY A 267 13.68 -5.35 5.48
C GLY A 267 13.98 -6.05 4.16
N GLY A 268 13.04 -6.04 3.20
CA GLY A 268 13.04 -6.91 2.02
C GLY A 268 12.55 -6.24 0.75
N ALA A 269 13.52 -5.82 -0.07
CA ALA A 269 13.43 -5.35 -1.46
C ALA A 269 12.70 -4.02 -1.70
N ALA A 270 13.41 -3.10 -2.37
CA ALA A 270 12.86 -1.90 -2.98
C ALA A 270 11.76 -2.31 -3.98
N ASP A 271 10.52 -2.14 -3.57
CA ASP A 271 9.34 -2.37 -4.38
C ASP A 271 8.48 -1.11 -4.32
N PRO A 272 8.93 -0.01 -4.96
CA PRO A 272 8.21 1.23 -4.90
C PRO A 272 6.89 1.07 -5.65
N ASP A 273 5.77 1.29 -4.95
CA ASP A 273 4.47 1.36 -5.62
C ASP A 273 4.48 2.36 -6.77
N ILE A 274 3.75 2.00 -7.84
CA ILE A 274 3.87 2.68 -9.12
C ILE A 274 3.22 4.06 -9.05
N ALA A 275 2.03 4.14 -8.47
CA ALA A 275 1.37 5.40 -8.12
C ALA A 275 0.20 5.19 -7.15
N VAL A 276 0.02 6.18 -6.28
CA VAL A 276 -1.10 6.25 -5.34
C VAL A 276 -1.79 7.59 -5.52
N SER A 277 -3.11 7.56 -5.55
CA SER A 277 -4.04 8.69 -5.54
C SER A 277 -4.98 8.43 -4.37
N CYS A 278 -5.02 9.33 -3.39
CA CYS A 278 -6.00 9.25 -2.32
C CYS A 278 -7.36 9.75 -2.80
N GLY A 279 -7.36 10.80 -3.63
CA GLY A 279 -8.59 11.36 -4.18
C GLY A 279 -9.04 12.62 -3.44
N ASN A 280 -10.35 12.78 -3.26
CA ASN A 280 -10.88 13.80 -2.36
C ASN A 280 -11.42 13.08 -1.14
N GLY A 281 -11.35 13.70 0.04
CA GLY A 281 -11.90 13.10 1.23
C GLY A 281 -11.15 13.59 2.45
N GLN A 282 -11.22 12.84 3.55
CA GLN A 282 -10.22 12.85 4.60
C GLN A 282 -9.44 11.54 4.53
N ASP A 283 -8.44 11.52 3.66
CA ASP A 283 -7.75 10.30 3.30
C ASP A 283 -6.50 10.08 4.15
N VAL A 284 -6.22 8.80 4.40
CA VAL A 284 -5.11 8.31 5.20
C VAL A 284 -4.28 7.35 4.38
N LEU A 285 -3.04 7.72 4.10
CA LEU A 285 -2.05 6.84 3.48
C LEU A 285 -1.11 6.25 4.52
N GLN A 286 -1.00 4.92 4.53
CA GLN A 286 0.01 4.19 5.26
C GLN A 286 0.95 3.50 4.27
N ARG A 287 2.20 3.95 4.26
CA ARG A 287 3.21 3.53 3.29
C ARG A 287 4.57 3.33 3.94
N ASP A 288 5.49 2.72 3.21
CA ASP A 288 6.88 2.66 3.61
C ASP A 288 7.69 3.90 3.16
N ALA A 289 9.00 3.84 3.41
CA ALA A 289 9.93 4.91 3.10
C ALA A 289 10.20 5.06 1.60
N ASP A 290 10.10 3.97 0.83
CA ASP A 290 10.44 3.89 -0.59
C ASP A 290 9.22 4.16 -1.50
N ASP A 291 8.01 4.06 -0.93
CA ASP A 291 6.75 4.36 -1.60
C ASP A 291 6.52 5.84 -1.93
N PRO A 292 5.85 6.13 -3.07
CA PRO A 292 5.57 7.49 -3.50
C PRO A 292 4.67 8.23 -2.51
N ILE A 293 5.00 9.50 -2.27
CA ILE A 293 4.12 10.42 -1.54
C ILE A 293 2.98 10.81 -2.49
N SER A 294 1.77 10.30 -2.27
CA SER A 294 0.56 10.88 -2.83
C SER A 294 0.29 12.21 -2.11
N LYS A 295 0.22 13.31 -2.88
CA LYS A 295 0.11 14.68 -2.33
C LYS A 295 -1.34 15.12 -2.13
N ASP A 296 -2.27 14.29 -2.56
CA ASP A 296 -3.70 14.44 -2.42
C ASP A 296 -4.22 13.72 -1.18
N CYS A 297 -3.42 12.91 -0.48
CA CYS A 297 -3.77 12.42 0.84
C CYS A 297 -3.67 13.54 1.88
N GLU A 298 -4.72 13.74 2.67
CA GLU A 298 -4.74 14.71 3.76
C GLU A 298 -3.85 14.29 4.94
N HIS A 299 -3.63 12.97 5.11
CA HIS A 299 -2.82 12.41 6.18
C HIS A 299 -1.84 11.35 5.65
N ASP A 300 -0.53 11.56 5.87
CA ASP A 300 0.54 10.57 5.59
C ASP A 300 0.98 9.98 6.93
N ALA A 301 0.66 8.70 7.16
CA ALA A 301 0.97 8.03 8.42
C ALA A 301 2.49 8.06 8.67
N PRO A 302 2.93 8.40 9.89
CA PRO A 302 4.34 8.55 10.15
C PRO A 302 5.07 7.21 10.11
N GLY A 303 6.28 7.22 9.55
CA GLY A 303 7.14 6.06 9.51
C GLY A 303 8.60 6.35 9.80
N VAL A 304 9.36 5.32 10.19
CA VAL A 304 10.78 5.43 10.55
C VAL A 304 11.64 4.86 9.43
N ARG A 305 12.54 5.67 8.85
CA ARG A 305 13.53 5.23 7.85
C ARG A 305 14.77 4.62 8.52
N SER A 306 15.26 5.27 9.57
CA SER A 306 16.44 4.79 10.29
C SER A 306 16.50 5.36 11.71
N VAL A 307 17.20 4.64 12.58
CA VAL A 307 17.56 5.07 13.94
C VAL A 307 19.05 4.78 14.12
N GLU A 308 19.84 5.82 14.33
CA GLU A 308 21.29 5.71 14.49
C GLU A 308 21.76 6.39 15.78
N VAL A 309 22.84 5.85 16.39
CA VAL A 309 23.50 6.46 17.54
C VAL A 309 24.75 7.21 17.05
N THR A 310 24.78 8.52 17.22
CA THR A 310 25.91 9.40 16.87
C THR A 310 26.52 10.05 18.10
N GLY A 311 27.66 10.72 17.93
CA GLY A 311 28.44 11.36 19.01
C GLY A 311 29.62 10.52 19.51
N ASP A 312 30.35 11.05 20.48
CA ASP A 312 31.49 10.38 21.10
C ASP A 312 31.02 9.35 22.13
N LEU A 313 31.63 8.16 22.09
CA LEU A 313 31.28 7.06 22.99
C LEU A 313 32.27 6.99 24.15
N ALA A 314 32.20 7.96 25.05
CA ALA A 314 32.96 7.97 26.30
C ALA A 314 32.05 8.34 27.47
N VAL A 315 32.32 7.81 28.67
CA VAL A 315 31.57 8.20 29.87
C VAL A 315 31.63 9.73 30.07
N GLY A 316 30.47 10.34 30.26
CA GLY A 316 30.31 11.80 30.37
C GLY A 316 30.20 12.55 29.05
N ALA A 317 30.45 11.91 27.90
CA ALA A 317 30.14 12.48 26.59
C ALA A 317 28.64 12.40 26.29
N ILE A 318 28.20 13.11 25.25
CA ILE A 318 26.80 13.13 24.80
C ILE A 318 26.66 12.23 23.57
N ALA A 319 25.91 11.14 23.71
CA ALA A 319 25.40 10.37 22.59
C ALA A 319 24.06 10.96 22.13
N THR A 320 23.79 10.92 20.82
CA THR A 320 22.55 11.44 20.23
C THR A 320 21.92 10.37 19.34
N ALA A 321 20.62 10.13 19.52
CA ALA A 321 19.82 9.34 18.62
C ALA A 321 19.43 10.20 17.41
N THR A 322 19.98 9.91 16.25
CA THR A 322 19.57 10.51 14.98
C THR A 322 18.52 9.60 14.36
N VAL A 323 17.29 10.09 14.27
CA VAL A 323 16.16 9.35 13.71
C VAL A 323 15.72 10.04 12.42
N ASP A 324 15.64 9.27 11.34
CA ASP A 324 15.05 9.72 10.10
C ASP A 324 13.61 9.21 10.04
N VAL A 325 12.64 10.12 10.04
CA VAL A 325 11.20 9.84 9.98
C VAL A 325 10.57 10.51 8.76
N PHE A 326 9.51 9.91 8.24
CA PHE A 326 8.66 10.46 7.19
C PHE A 326 7.20 10.50 7.66
N GLY A 327 6.32 11.14 6.87
CA GLY A 327 4.92 11.36 7.22
C GLY A 327 4.75 12.41 8.31
N ASP A 328 3.55 12.49 8.89
CA ASP A 328 3.21 13.43 9.96
C ASP A 328 3.51 12.81 11.33
N PRO A 329 4.66 13.14 11.96
CA PRO A 329 5.09 12.47 13.19
C PRO A 329 4.09 12.75 14.32
N GLY A 330 3.51 11.67 14.84
CA GLY A 330 2.71 11.71 16.06
C GLY A 330 3.60 11.81 17.31
N THR A 331 3.34 10.98 18.32
CA THR A 331 4.16 10.96 19.54
C THR A 331 5.37 10.06 19.36
N ALA A 332 6.57 10.62 19.52
CA ALA A 332 7.83 9.87 19.52
C ALA A 332 8.33 9.62 20.96
N SER A 333 8.90 8.45 21.22
CA SER A 333 9.55 8.12 22.49
C SER A 333 10.85 7.34 22.30
N TYR A 334 11.78 7.53 23.24
CA TYR A 334 13.10 6.91 23.21
C TYR A 334 13.30 6.07 24.47
N GLN A 335 14.09 5.01 24.36
CA GLN A 335 14.64 4.28 25.49
C GLN A 335 16.06 3.84 25.13
N TRP A 336 17.07 4.40 25.80
CA TRP A 336 18.44 3.96 25.62
C TRP A 336 18.69 2.64 26.35
N MET A 337 19.49 1.79 25.72
CA MET A 337 19.84 0.45 26.19
C MET A 337 21.37 0.32 26.22
N ALA A 338 21.88 -0.36 27.23
CA ALA A 338 23.25 -0.85 27.27
C ALA A 338 23.23 -2.34 26.92
N CYS A 339 23.92 -2.72 25.86
CA CYS A 339 23.93 -4.04 25.26
C CYS A 339 25.31 -4.69 25.33
N THR A 340 25.32 -6.02 25.18
CA THR A 340 26.52 -6.77 24.78
C THR A 340 26.85 -6.51 23.31
N ALA A 341 28.08 -6.81 22.89
CA ALA A 341 28.54 -6.57 21.51
C ALA A 341 27.79 -7.39 20.45
N ASP A 342 27.22 -8.52 20.84
CA ASP A 342 26.39 -9.42 20.03
C ASP A 342 24.88 -9.13 20.14
N GLU A 343 24.50 -8.05 20.85
CA GLU A 343 23.11 -7.61 21.08
C GLU A 343 22.21 -8.63 21.81
N SER A 344 22.76 -9.76 22.28
CA SER A 344 22.00 -10.82 22.94
C SER A 344 21.48 -10.43 24.32
N LYS A 345 22.11 -9.44 24.99
CA LYS A 345 21.69 -8.92 26.30
C LYS A 345 21.71 -7.39 26.35
N CYS A 346 20.53 -6.80 26.22
CA CYS A 346 20.29 -5.37 26.32
C CYS A 346 19.47 -5.01 27.56
N GLU A 347 19.98 -4.09 28.37
CA GLU A 347 19.32 -3.59 29.58
C GLU A 347 19.00 -2.09 29.44
N PRO A 348 17.82 -1.63 29.86
CA PRO A 348 17.45 -0.22 29.74
C PRO A 348 18.26 0.64 30.69
N LEU A 349 18.78 1.75 30.19
CA LEU A 349 19.40 2.79 31.02
C LEU A 349 18.29 3.60 31.71
N PRO A 350 18.24 3.64 33.06
CA PRO A 350 17.17 4.32 33.78
C PRO A 350 17.08 5.82 33.45
N GLY A 351 15.86 6.31 33.17
CA GLY A 351 15.61 7.73 32.88
C GLY A 351 16.14 8.23 31.54
N ALA A 352 16.78 7.38 30.74
CA ALA A 352 17.30 7.72 29.44
C ALA A 352 16.20 7.61 28.35
N THR A 353 15.26 8.56 28.37
CA THR A 353 14.08 8.57 27.50
C THR A 353 14.03 9.73 26.50
N GLY A 354 15.11 10.51 26.43
CA GLY A 354 15.26 11.62 25.49
C GLY A 354 16.08 11.26 24.24
N PRO A 355 16.09 12.16 23.22
CA PRO A 355 16.88 11.98 22.00
C PRO A 355 18.39 12.06 22.23
N THR A 356 18.82 12.58 23.38
CA THR A 356 20.23 12.67 23.78
C THR A 356 20.46 11.98 25.12
N LEU A 357 21.62 11.35 25.26
CA LEU A 357 22.07 10.69 26.49
C LEU A 357 23.44 11.22 26.88
N VAL A 358 23.56 11.79 28.08
CA VAL A 358 24.85 11.92 28.74
C VAL A 358 25.24 10.52 29.21
N ILE A 359 26.30 9.96 28.63
CA ILE A 359 26.64 8.55 28.80
C ILE A 359 27.00 8.27 30.27
N PRO A 360 26.22 7.44 30.99
CA PRO A 360 26.46 7.17 32.40
C PRO A 360 27.64 6.20 32.58
N PRO A 361 28.31 6.21 33.75
CA PRO A 361 29.36 5.23 34.06
C PRO A 361 28.90 3.77 33.93
N ALA A 362 27.61 3.50 34.17
CA ALA A 362 27.03 2.15 34.01
C ALA A 362 27.07 1.63 32.56
N ALA A 363 27.29 2.49 31.57
CA ALA A 363 27.42 2.12 30.17
C ALA A 363 28.89 1.83 29.75
N GLU A 364 29.88 2.08 30.62
CA GLU A 364 31.29 1.84 30.33
C GLU A 364 31.54 0.38 29.89
N GLY A 365 32.25 0.20 28.77
CA GLY A 365 32.52 -1.12 28.19
C GLY A 365 31.32 -1.82 27.53
N ARG A 366 30.12 -1.23 27.56
CA ARG A 366 28.91 -1.74 26.90
C ARG A 366 28.76 -1.12 25.50
N HIS A 367 27.92 -1.71 24.66
CA HIS A 367 27.47 -1.08 23.41
C HIS A 367 26.15 -0.34 23.67
N LEU A 368 25.97 0.85 23.11
CA LEU A 368 24.73 1.62 23.23
C LEU A 368 23.79 1.32 22.07
N GLN A 369 22.52 1.16 22.39
CA GLN A 369 21.43 1.03 21.43
C GLN A 369 20.27 1.93 21.86
N VAL A 370 19.47 2.38 20.90
CA VAL A 370 18.25 3.14 21.17
C VAL A 370 17.05 2.37 20.64
N ARG A 371 16.05 2.17 21.49
CA ARG A 371 14.70 1.80 21.06
C ARG A 371 13.90 3.08 20.85
N PHE A 372 13.37 3.25 19.65
CA PHE A 372 12.56 4.39 19.26
C PHE A 372 11.16 3.90 18.95
N ALA A 373 10.15 4.51 19.58
CA ALA A 373 8.75 4.23 19.27
C ALA A 373 8.06 5.47 18.68
N LEU A 374 7.35 5.30 17.58
CA LEU A 374 6.58 6.32 16.88
C LEU A 374 5.11 5.91 16.89
N ALA A 375 4.31 6.61 17.69
CA ALA A 375 2.87 6.40 17.79
C ALA A 375 2.16 7.42 16.89
N PRO A 376 1.45 6.98 15.84
CA PRO A 376 0.63 7.86 15.02
C PRO A 376 -0.48 8.54 15.85
N GLN A 377 -0.75 9.82 15.61
CA GLN A 377 -1.88 10.52 16.22
C GLN A 377 -3.07 10.52 15.26
N GLY A 378 -4.19 9.91 15.65
CA GLY A 378 -5.40 9.87 14.81
C GLY A 378 -5.42 8.81 13.72
N PHE A 379 -4.42 7.92 13.67
CA PHE A 379 -4.39 6.80 12.72
C PHE A 379 -4.66 5.48 13.46
N ALA A 380 -5.45 4.58 12.87
CA ALA A 380 -5.57 3.19 13.30
C ALA A 380 -4.33 2.35 12.89
N ALA A 381 -3.14 2.96 12.86
CA ALA A 381 -1.89 2.30 12.54
C ALA A 381 -1.17 1.91 13.84
N ASP A 382 -0.57 0.72 13.84
CA ASP A 382 0.21 0.22 14.98
C ASP A 382 1.39 1.15 15.30
N THR A 383 1.73 1.27 16.58
CA THR A 383 2.91 2.01 17.03
C THR A 383 4.17 1.38 16.42
N GLN A 384 4.95 2.18 15.69
CA GLN A 384 6.21 1.70 15.14
C GLN A 384 7.27 1.60 16.23
N LEU A 385 7.96 0.47 16.34
CA LEU A 385 9.06 0.29 17.31
C LEU A 385 10.34 -0.15 16.59
N VAL A 386 11.28 0.78 16.41
CA VAL A 386 12.55 0.52 15.71
C VAL A 386 13.71 0.54 16.69
N GLN A 387 14.67 -0.36 16.49
CA GLN A 387 15.90 -0.44 17.29
C GLN A 387 17.09 -0.05 16.43
N SER A 388 17.97 0.81 16.95
CA SER A 388 19.23 1.09 16.26
C SER A 388 20.15 -0.13 16.30
N PRO A 389 21.13 -0.25 15.39
CA PRO A 389 22.28 -1.11 15.62
C PRO A 389 23.02 -0.71 16.92
N ALA A 390 23.61 -1.66 17.64
CA ALA A 390 24.38 -1.35 18.83
C ALA A 390 25.76 -0.76 18.48
N ARG A 391 26.10 0.39 19.06
CA ARG A 391 27.35 1.12 18.79
C ARG A 391 28.23 1.16 20.04
N GLY A 392 29.48 0.73 19.93
CA GLY A 392 30.39 0.65 21.08
C GLY A 392 31.71 -0.04 20.77
N PRO A 393 32.52 -0.34 21.80
CA PRO A 393 32.23 -0.13 23.23
C PRO A 393 32.40 1.33 23.68
N VAL A 394 31.72 1.70 24.77
CA VAL A 394 31.90 3.00 25.45
C VAL A 394 33.23 3.03 26.19
N ALA A 395 34.05 4.04 25.90
CA ALA A 395 35.32 4.30 26.56
C ALA A 395 35.15 4.90 27.98
N PRO A 396 36.12 4.70 28.88
CA PRO A 396 36.16 5.39 30.17
C PRO A 396 36.21 6.91 30.00
N ALA A 397 35.85 7.63 31.06
CA ALA A 397 35.88 9.10 31.06
C ALA A 397 37.29 9.63 30.73
N PRO A 398 37.43 10.68 29.91
CA PRO A 398 38.72 11.32 29.67
C PRO A 398 39.38 11.74 31.00
N PRO A 399 40.69 11.55 31.18
CA PRO A 399 41.38 12.04 32.36
C PRO A 399 41.24 13.56 32.45
N ALA A 400 41.00 14.08 33.66
CA ALA A 400 40.83 15.51 33.89
C ALA A 400 42.04 16.29 33.32
N PRO A 401 41.82 17.41 32.59
CA PRO A 401 42.92 18.24 32.13
C PRO A 401 43.80 18.66 33.33
N PRO A 402 45.14 18.68 33.18
CA PRO A 402 46.00 19.26 34.19
C PRO A 402 45.59 20.73 34.41
N ALA A 403 45.57 21.17 35.67
CA ALA A 403 45.16 22.51 36.05
C ALA A 403 45.91 23.58 35.23
N PRO A 404 45.22 24.64 34.75
CA PRO A 404 45.86 25.66 33.92
C PRO A 404 46.96 26.36 34.72
N THR A 405 48.17 26.38 34.17
CA THR A 405 49.27 27.17 34.70
C THR A 405 49.01 28.65 34.39
N PRO A 406 49.14 29.58 35.35
CA PRO A 406 48.85 30.99 35.10
C PRO A 406 49.92 31.62 34.20
N GLY A 407 49.51 32.07 33.00
CA GLY A 407 50.21 33.13 32.28
C GLY A 407 50.58 32.83 30.84
N THR A 408 49.72 33.21 29.89
CA THR A 408 50.09 33.91 28.64
C THR A 408 48.80 34.34 27.90
N PRO A 409 48.75 35.54 27.29
CA PRO A 409 47.53 36.05 26.66
C PRO A 409 47.23 35.35 25.33
N VAL A 410 45.96 35.01 25.12
CA VAL A 410 45.45 34.36 23.91
C VAL A 410 45.39 35.38 22.77
N VAL A 411 46.01 35.04 21.64
CA VAL A 411 45.84 35.73 20.35
C VAL A 411 44.62 35.12 19.66
N ASP A 412 43.66 35.96 19.27
CA ASP A 412 42.49 35.57 18.50
C ASP A 412 42.89 34.91 17.16
N VAL A 413 42.49 33.66 16.97
CA VAL A 413 42.52 32.98 15.66
C VAL A 413 41.10 33.01 15.08
N PRO A 414 40.88 33.60 13.90
CA PRO A 414 39.55 33.64 13.29
C PRO A 414 39.15 32.26 12.73
N LEU A 415 37.90 31.87 13.00
CA LEU A 415 37.26 30.66 12.50
C LEU A 415 37.26 30.61 10.96
N GLN A 416 37.85 29.55 10.39
CA GLN A 416 37.74 29.23 8.97
C GLN A 416 36.43 28.46 8.72
N PRO A 417 35.63 28.81 7.70
CA PRO A 417 34.40 28.09 7.38
C PRO A 417 34.67 26.74 6.70
N SER A 418 33.92 25.72 7.12
CA SER A 418 33.93 24.35 6.56
C SER A 418 33.48 24.32 5.09
N PRO A 419 34.03 23.41 4.27
CA PRO A 419 33.68 23.30 2.85
C PRO A 419 32.26 22.76 2.62
N PRO A 420 31.56 23.18 1.55
CA PRO A 420 30.22 22.71 1.24
C PRO A 420 30.23 21.25 0.71
N VAL A 421 29.32 20.44 1.26
CA VAL A 421 29.07 19.05 0.88
C VAL A 421 28.42 19.00 -0.52
N PRO A 422 28.84 18.12 -1.45
CA PRO A 422 28.26 18.05 -2.79
C PRO A 422 26.85 17.43 -2.79
N PHE A 423 25.92 18.08 -3.48
CA PHE A 423 24.55 17.61 -3.70
C PHE A 423 24.52 16.46 -4.71
N ALA A 424 23.90 15.33 -4.33
CA ALA A 424 23.59 14.21 -5.22
C ALA A 424 22.41 14.56 -6.16
N GLU A 425 22.44 14.00 -7.37
CA GLU A 425 21.79 14.53 -8.58
C GLU A 425 20.30 14.18 -8.80
N HIS A 426 19.51 13.86 -7.76
CA HIS A 426 18.16 13.27 -7.94
C HIS A 426 16.99 14.11 -7.40
N ALA A 427 17.08 15.44 -7.35
CA ALA A 427 15.96 16.28 -6.91
C ALA A 427 15.12 16.81 -8.10
N ALA A 428 14.02 16.11 -8.41
CA ALA A 428 12.94 16.65 -9.24
C ALA A 428 12.10 17.64 -8.42
N ILE A 429 12.12 18.92 -8.78
CA ILE A 429 11.41 19.97 -8.04
C ILE A 429 9.99 20.12 -8.61
N VAL A 430 8.95 19.98 -7.79
CA VAL A 430 7.53 20.17 -8.17
C VAL A 430 7.09 21.59 -7.81
N ALA A 431 6.53 22.33 -8.77
CA ALA A 431 6.08 23.72 -8.56
C ALA A 431 4.62 23.81 -8.06
N THR A 432 4.37 24.72 -7.13
CA THR A 432 3.04 25.10 -6.63
C THR A 432 2.42 26.28 -7.43
N ALA A 433 1.08 26.21 -7.55
CA ALA A 433 0.10 27.25 -7.91
C ALA A 433 0.22 28.07 -9.23
N GLY A 434 1.39 28.22 -9.85
CA GLY A 434 1.55 29.11 -11.02
C GLY A 434 1.43 28.44 -12.40
N LEU A 435 1.42 27.11 -12.44
CA LEU A 435 1.71 26.30 -13.64
C LEU A 435 0.73 25.15 -13.91
N GLY A 436 -0.25 24.95 -13.03
CA GLY A 436 -1.01 23.71 -12.93
C GLY A 436 -0.28 22.68 -12.06
N HIS A 437 -1.02 22.05 -11.14
CA HIS A 437 -0.54 20.90 -10.34
C HIS A 437 -0.01 19.78 -11.25
N GLY A 438 1.02 19.05 -10.82
CA GLY A 438 1.54 17.87 -11.54
C GLY A 438 2.56 18.12 -12.66
N THR A 439 3.05 19.34 -12.85
CA THR A 439 4.09 19.58 -13.87
C THR A 439 5.45 19.05 -13.40
N ARG A 440 5.89 17.90 -13.94
CA ARG A 440 7.24 17.34 -13.73
C ARG A 440 8.31 18.20 -14.41
N PHE A 441 9.45 18.37 -13.74
CA PHE A 441 10.57 19.20 -14.19
C PHE A 441 11.83 18.35 -14.32
N ALA A 442 12.35 18.21 -15.54
CA ALA A 442 13.65 17.57 -15.76
C ALA A 442 14.78 18.62 -15.66
N PRO A 443 15.88 18.36 -14.92
CA PRO A 443 17.03 19.25 -14.90
C PRO A 443 17.66 19.26 -16.30
N LYS A 444 17.73 20.43 -16.92
CA LYS A 444 18.28 20.58 -18.28
C LYS A 444 19.55 21.40 -18.32
N LEU A 445 19.81 22.24 -17.32
CA LEU A 445 20.96 23.16 -17.30
C LEU A 445 21.50 23.32 -15.88
N ARG A 446 22.79 23.04 -15.69
CA ARG A 446 23.52 23.42 -14.47
C ARG A 446 23.97 24.87 -14.58
N LEU A 447 23.67 25.68 -13.56
CA LEU A 447 24.12 27.06 -13.43
C LEU A 447 25.21 27.16 -12.34
N GLY A 448 26.05 28.19 -12.38
CA GLY A 448 27.12 28.38 -11.39
C GLY A 448 26.58 28.53 -9.96
N GLY A 449 27.35 28.11 -8.96
CA GLY A 449 26.97 28.19 -7.54
C GLY A 449 25.94 27.16 -7.07
N GLY A 450 25.79 26.03 -7.80
CA GLY A 450 24.87 24.94 -7.45
C GLY A 450 23.40 25.18 -7.82
N ALA A 451 23.10 26.27 -8.55
CA ALA A 451 21.74 26.53 -9.04
C ALA A 451 21.38 25.62 -10.22
N LEU A 452 20.14 25.14 -10.25
CA LEU A 452 19.63 24.25 -11.30
C LEU A 452 18.48 24.91 -12.06
N ALA A 453 18.48 24.75 -13.38
CA ALA A 453 17.40 25.20 -14.26
C ALA A 453 16.62 24.03 -14.83
N TYR A 454 15.31 24.15 -14.77
CA TYR A 454 14.34 23.14 -15.11
C TYR A 454 13.40 23.62 -16.22
N THR A 455 12.85 22.70 -17.00
CA THR A 455 11.81 22.99 -18.01
C THR A 455 10.49 22.30 -17.68
N SER A 456 9.36 22.97 -17.92
CA SER A 456 8.01 22.46 -17.66
C SER A 456 7.53 21.49 -18.76
N GLY A 457 6.38 20.84 -18.54
CA GLY A 457 5.69 19.99 -19.54
C GLY A 457 5.24 20.71 -20.82
N ALA A 458 5.27 22.05 -20.86
CA ALA A 458 5.11 22.81 -22.10
C ALA A 458 6.29 22.62 -23.08
N VAL A 459 7.40 22.03 -22.59
CA VAL A 459 8.59 21.71 -23.36
C VAL A 459 8.67 20.21 -23.60
N SER A 460 8.63 19.80 -24.86
CA SER A 460 8.92 18.43 -25.28
C SER A 460 10.26 18.41 -26.03
N GLY A 461 11.31 17.90 -25.38
CA GLY A 461 12.66 17.88 -25.93
C GLY A 461 13.27 19.28 -26.09
N SER A 462 13.38 19.76 -27.33
CA SER A 462 13.81 21.11 -27.71
C SER A 462 12.67 21.93 -28.32
N THR A 463 11.42 21.53 -28.12
CA THR A 463 10.23 22.19 -28.66
C THR A 463 9.41 22.81 -27.54
N LEU A 464 9.08 24.09 -27.66
CA LEU A 464 8.20 24.82 -26.75
C LEU A 464 6.81 24.95 -27.41
N LYS A 465 5.78 24.42 -26.74
CA LYS A 465 4.37 24.56 -27.16
C LYS A 465 3.77 25.83 -26.57
N LEU A 466 3.19 26.68 -27.42
CA LEU A 466 2.43 27.85 -26.97
C LEU A 466 0.93 27.53 -26.91
N ASP A 467 0.22 28.12 -25.95
CA ASP A 467 -1.24 28.07 -25.96
C ASP A 467 -1.84 28.87 -27.13
N ARG A 468 -3.16 28.78 -27.31
CA ARG A 468 -3.87 29.50 -28.39
C ARG A 468 -3.73 31.03 -28.32
N LYS A 469 -3.37 31.58 -27.16
CA LYS A 469 -3.16 33.01 -26.91
C LYS A 469 -1.69 33.44 -27.05
N GLY A 470 -0.77 32.50 -27.27
CA GLY A 470 0.66 32.75 -27.42
C GLY A 470 1.43 32.81 -26.10
N HIS A 471 0.88 32.23 -25.05
CA HIS A 471 1.52 32.12 -23.75
C HIS A 471 2.11 30.74 -23.54
N ALA A 472 3.25 30.69 -22.88
CA ALA A 472 3.77 29.46 -22.30
C ALA A 472 4.63 29.79 -21.09
N THR A 473 4.63 28.88 -20.13
CA THR A 473 5.54 28.98 -19.00
C THR A 473 6.45 27.78 -19.04
N PHE A 474 7.77 28.00 -19.05
CA PHE A 474 8.67 27.01 -19.61
C PHE A 474 10.02 26.84 -18.91
N ALA A 475 10.39 27.71 -17.97
CA ALA A 475 11.62 27.54 -17.20
C ALA A 475 11.44 27.90 -15.72
N GLY A 476 12.04 27.08 -14.86
CA GLY A 476 12.14 27.30 -13.41
C GLY A 476 13.60 27.29 -12.97
N VAL A 477 14.01 28.17 -12.05
CA VAL A 477 15.37 28.18 -11.46
C VAL A 477 15.26 28.01 -9.95
N VAL A 478 16.05 27.10 -9.39
CA VAL A 478 16.21 26.93 -7.93
C VAL A 478 17.66 27.16 -7.54
N CYS A 479 17.83 27.93 -6.47
CA CYS A 479 19.14 28.25 -5.92
C CYS A 479 19.34 27.62 -4.54
N PRO A 480 20.53 27.03 -4.27
CA PRO A 480 20.86 26.44 -2.98
C PRO A 480 21.11 27.50 -1.90
N THR A 481 21.36 28.74 -2.28
CA THR A 481 21.43 29.92 -1.41
C THR A 481 20.76 31.11 -2.12
N ALA A 482 20.49 32.21 -1.42
CA ALA A 482 19.87 33.37 -2.03
C ALA A 482 20.67 33.89 -3.25
N CYS A 483 20.02 34.01 -4.41
CA CYS A 483 20.68 34.30 -5.68
C CYS A 483 19.88 35.34 -6.50
N ARG A 484 20.53 36.01 -7.47
CA ARG A 484 19.83 36.85 -8.46
C ARG A 484 19.88 36.18 -9.83
N VAL A 485 18.71 35.96 -10.42
CA VAL A 485 18.57 35.36 -11.74
C VAL A 485 18.20 36.43 -12.76
N ARG A 486 18.90 36.42 -13.90
CA ARG A 486 18.55 37.22 -15.08
C ARG A 486 18.14 36.31 -16.22
N ALA A 487 16.92 36.48 -16.71
CA ALA A 487 16.41 35.76 -17.87
C ALA A 487 16.31 36.69 -19.08
N GLU A 488 16.78 36.24 -20.24
CA GLU A 488 16.72 36.98 -21.49
C GLU A 488 16.13 36.12 -22.61
N LEU A 489 15.06 36.64 -23.23
CA LEU A 489 14.30 35.96 -24.27
C LEU A 489 14.52 36.64 -25.62
N THR A 490 14.93 35.85 -26.61
CA THR A 490 15.14 36.30 -27.99
C THR A 490 14.35 35.44 -28.96
N LEU A 491 13.42 36.05 -29.69
CA LEU A 491 12.63 35.42 -30.74
C LEU A 491 13.29 35.64 -32.10
N ARG A 492 13.46 34.58 -32.87
CA ARG A 492 13.89 34.63 -34.27
C ARG A 492 12.82 34.03 -35.17
N ALA A 493 12.28 34.86 -36.07
CA ALA A 493 11.29 34.49 -37.07
C ALA A 493 11.80 34.93 -38.45
N GLY A 494 12.44 34.00 -39.18
CA GLY A 494 13.10 34.28 -40.46
C GLY A 494 14.36 35.13 -40.28
N HIS A 495 14.43 36.26 -41.01
CA HIS A 495 15.53 37.25 -40.88
C HIS A 495 15.32 38.25 -39.73
N ARG A 496 14.16 38.24 -39.07
CA ARG A 496 13.86 39.15 -37.97
C ARG A 496 14.20 38.51 -36.62
N THR A 497 14.97 39.23 -35.82
CA THR A 497 15.31 38.85 -34.44
C THR A 497 14.80 39.94 -33.50
N ARG A 498 14.07 39.57 -32.45
CA ARG A 498 13.50 40.51 -31.48
C ARG A 498 13.70 40.01 -30.06
N ARG A 499 14.12 40.91 -29.17
CA ARG A 499 14.21 40.66 -27.73
C ARG A 499 12.85 40.94 -27.09
N LEU A 500 12.34 40.00 -26.28
CA LEU A 500 10.98 40.04 -25.74
C LEU A 500 10.87 40.66 -24.34
N ALA A 501 11.94 41.31 -23.85
CA ALA A 501 12.19 41.73 -22.46
C ALA A 501 12.53 40.57 -21.50
N GLY A 502 13.24 40.90 -20.42
CA GLY A 502 13.86 39.92 -19.52
C GLY A 502 13.48 40.16 -18.06
N ALA A 503 13.15 39.07 -17.34
CA ALA A 503 12.88 39.12 -15.91
C ALA A 503 14.20 39.21 -15.12
N ARG A 504 14.23 40.08 -14.11
CA ARG A 504 15.28 40.14 -13.08
C ARG A 504 14.60 39.90 -11.75
N GLU A 505 14.93 38.80 -11.10
CA GLU A 505 14.32 38.43 -9.83
C GLU A 505 15.41 37.98 -8.85
N ALA A 506 15.31 38.45 -7.60
CA ALA A 506 16.12 37.96 -6.49
C ALA A 506 15.35 36.84 -5.82
N LEU A 507 15.93 35.64 -5.79
CA LEU A 507 15.33 34.45 -5.20
C LEU A 507 15.97 34.19 -3.83
N ALA A 508 15.12 33.91 -2.84
CA ALA A 508 15.56 33.40 -1.54
C ALA A 508 15.96 31.92 -1.67
N GLU A 509 16.68 31.41 -0.68
CA GLU A 509 17.12 30.01 -0.62
C GLU A 509 15.94 29.04 -0.81
N ARG A 510 16.13 28.02 -1.66
CA ARG A 510 15.15 26.96 -1.99
C ARG A 510 13.82 27.42 -2.62
N ARG A 511 13.70 28.66 -3.10
CA ARG A 511 12.52 29.11 -3.86
C ARG A 511 12.68 28.93 -5.37
N LEU A 512 11.60 28.51 -6.03
CA LEU A 512 11.51 28.37 -7.48
C LEU A 512 11.07 29.69 -8.13
N GLY A 513 11.93 30.27 -8.96
CA GLY A 513 11.59 31.40 -9.83
C GLY A 513 11.11 30.92 -11.21
N VAL A 514 10.02 31.47 -11.74
CA VAL A 514 9.38 30.98 -12.97
C VAL A 514 9.44 32.01 -14.10
N VAL A 515 9.90 31.61 -15.29
CA VAL A 515 9.96 32.45 -16.48
C VAL A 515 8.79 32.16 -17.42
N LYS A 516 7.96 33.18 -17.65
CA LYS A 516 6.82 33.15 -18.59
C LYS A 516 7.18 33.80 -19.92
N VAL A 517 6.67 33.25 -21.01
CA VAL A 517 6.69 33.84 -22.35
C VAL A 517 5.29 34.31 -22.68
N ALA A 518 5.17 35.56 -23.09
CA ALA A 518 3.96 36.10 -23.68
C ALA A 518 4.32 36.82 -24.99
N LEU A 519 3.87 36.27 -26.11
CA LEU A 519 4.10 36.87 -27.42
C LEU A 519 3.01 37.90 -27.76
N SER A 520 3.41 39.06 -28.30
CA SER A 520 2.43 40.02 -28.79
C SER A 520 1.70 39.49 -30.03
N ARG A 521 0.53 40.06 -30.36
CA ARG A 521 -0.21 39.70 -31.58
C ARG A 521 0.63 39.86 -32.85
N ALA A 522 1.56 40.82 -32.88
CA ALA A 522 2.47 41.01 -34.01
C ALA A 522 3.52 39.90 -34.09
N ASP A 523 4.06 39.46 -32.94
CA ASP A 523 5.05 38.38 -32.87
C ASP A 523 4.42 37.03 -33.25
N LEU A 524 3.19 36.76 -32.80
CA LEU A 524 2.46 35.54 -33.20
C LEU A 524 2.19 35.47 -34.70
N ARG A 525 1.85 36.60 -35.34
CA ARG A 525 1.70 36.66 -36.80
C ARG A 525 3.02 36.39 -37.52
N ALA A 526 4.15 36.88 -36.98
CA ALA A 526 5.47 36.62 -37.55
C ALA A 526 5.88 35.15 -37.40
N VAL A 527 5.60 34.54 -36.24
CA VAL A 527 5.86 33.11 -35.96
C VAL A 527 5.07 32.21 -36.90
N ARG A 528 3.77 32.47 -37.10
CA ARG A 528 2.89 31.65 -37.98
C ARG A 528 3.26 31.69 -39.46
N ARG A 529 3.94 32.75 -39.93
CA ARG A 529 4.32 32.91 -41.35
C ARG A 529 5.67 32.26 -41.69
N VAL A 530 6.40 31.77 -40.71
CA VAL A 530 7.76 31.22 -40.88
C VAL A 530 7.74 29.72 -40.63
N ARG A 531 8.43 28.95 -41.48
CA ARG A 531 8.46 27.48 -41.40
C ARG A 531 9.15 26.92 -40.14
N LYS A 532 10.10 27.67 -39.54
CA LYS A 532 10.92 27.23 -38.38
C LYS A 532 11.25 28.39 -37.43
N PRO A 533 10.27 28.94 -36.71
CA PRO A 533 10.53 29.97 -35.70
C PRO A 533 11.24 29.38 -34.48
N THR A 534 12.22 30.10 -33.93
CA THR A 534 12.99 29.64 -32.76
C THR A 534 13.00 30.69 -31.66
N LEU A 535 12.90 30.23 -30.42
CA LEU A 535 13.06 31.05 -29.20
C LEU A 535 14.37 30.67 -28.52
N THR A 536 15.19 31.65 -28.17
CA THR A 536 16.42 31.46 -27.38
C THR A 536 16.23 32.05 -25.99
N LEU A 537 16.46 31.24 -24.97
CA LEU A 537 16.52 31.66 -23.57
C LEU A 537 17.97 31.69 -23.12
N LYS A 538 18.41 32.81 -22.55
CA LYS A 538 19.66 32.90 -21.80
C LYS A 538 19.36 33.17 -20.33
N LEU A 539 19.82 32.30 -19.44
CA LEU A 539 19.75 32.45 -17.99
C LEU A 539 21.13 32.83 -17.46
N SER A 540 21.20 33.72 -16.47
CA SER A 540 22.46 34.10 -15.84
C SER A 540 22.31 34.24 -14.33
N VAL A 541 23.24 33.63 -13.57
CA VAL A 541 23.32 33.66 -12.10
C VAL A 541 24.78 33.85 -11.69
N GLY A 542 25.06 34.85 -10.85
CA GLY A 542 26.42 35.08 -10.32
C GLY A 542 27.51 35.28 -11.37
N GLY A 543 27.18 35.78 -12.58
CA GLY A 543 28.13 35.97 -13.68
C GLY A 543 28.28 34.77 -14.63
N VAL A 544 27.76 33.59 -14.27
CA VAL A 544 27.72 32.41 -15.16
C VAL A 544 26.41 32.43 -15.95
N SER A 545 26.47 32.18 -17.26
CA SER A 545 25.29 32.16 -18.12
C SER A 545 25.18 30.87 -18.93
N ALA A 546 23.96 30.36 -19.06
CA ALA A 546 23.65 29.21 -19.89
C ALA A 546 22.50 29.53 -20.84
N THR A 547 22.55 28.96 -22.05
CA THR A 547 21.65 29.31 -23.14
C THR A 547 20.98 28.07 -23.72
N GLN A 548 19.67 28.10 -23.89
CA GLN A 548 18.89 27.04 -24.50
C GLN A 548 18.07 27.59 -25.67
N ARG A 549 18.05 26.84 -26.78
CA ARG A 549 17.19 27.14 -27.93
C ARG A 549 16.01 26.18 -28.00
N PHE A 550 14.87 26.72 -28.38
CA PHE A 550 13.63 26.00 -28.57
C PHE A 550 13.06 26.26 -29.97
N ALA A 551 12.58 25.22 -30.63
CA ALA A 551 11.64 25.34 -31.73
C ALA A 551 10.26 25.73 -31.16
N LEU A 552 9.55 26.66 -31.79
CA LEU A 552 8.19 27.02 -31.39
C LEU A 552 7.19 26.16 -32.18
N ARG A 553 6.25 25.55 -31.47
CA ARG A 553 5.09 24.87 -32.06
C ARG A 553 3.78 25.49 -31.58
#